data_AF-A0A929UMJ1-F1
#
_entry.id   AF-A0A929UMJ1-F1
#
_cell.length_a   1.000
_cell.length_b   1.000
_cell.length_c   1.000
_cell.angle_alpha   90.00
_cell.angle_beta   90.00
_cell.angle_gamma   90.00
#
_symmetry.space_group_name_H-M   'P 1'
#
loop_
_entity.id
_entity.type
_entity.pdbx_description
1 polymer ?
#
loop_
_entity_poly.entity_id
_entity_poly.type
_entity_poly.pdbx_seq_one_letter_code
_entity_poly.pdbx_strand_id
1 'polypeptide(L)'
;LFGFSVNLAGEEGKKVAAFLDSLTTVMMKFVQVVTYYAPIAFFAIFADLVSTYGSQITESYARALLLYYPVCFIYIFTAFPLMAFIGAGREGIKVMFSHIVKPAIVSLGTCSSVATIPSNMEAAAESGISKDVSDIVIPLGATMHMDGSCFSCVLKIVFVMGALGTPVKFSDLPAIVLVAVLSAVGMSGVPGGGYIGEYIIASIFFPNNMELAFPILVAIGNLIDPPATMINAAGDYVVSFIVSRFVDGKDWLKNGMERKKDIDGR
;
A
#
# COMPACT_ATOMS: atom_id res chain seq x y z
N LEU A 1 7.41 -18.90 11.32
CA LEU A 1 7.63 -20.23 11.95
C LEU A 1 8.05 -21.27 10.92
N PHE A 2 7.24 -21.54 9.89
CA PHE A 2 7.59 -22.52 8.85
C PHE A 2 8.94 -22.25 8.16
N GLY A 3 9.24 -21.00 7.78
CA GLY A 3 10.55 -20.65 7.21
C GLY A 3 11.73 -20.93 8.14
N PHE A 4 11.58 -20.68 9.46
CA PHE A 4 12.59 -21.05 10.45
C PHE A 4 12.75 -22.57 10.54
N SER A 5 11.65 -23.33 10.50
CA SER A 5 11.68 -24.80 10.47
C SER A 5 12.38 -25.33 9.22
N VAL A 6 12.15 -24.73 8.05
CA VAL A 6 12.86 -25.07 6.80
C VAL A 6 14.36 -24.80 6.92
N ASN A 7 14.76 -23.69 7.52
CA ASN A 7 16.17 -23.38 7.74
C ASN A 7 16.84 -24.36 8.73
N LEU A 8 16.17 -24.65 9.86
CA LEU A 8 16.66 -25.58 10.89
C LEU A 8 16.73 -27.04 10.40
N ALA A 9 15.97 -27.41 9.38
CA ALA A 9 15.98 -28.75 8.79
C ALA A 9 17.26 -29.06 7.97
N GLY A 10 18.18 -28.09 7.79
CA GLY A 10 19.47 -28.31 7.14
C GLY A 10 19.34 -28.76 5.69
N GLU A 11 20.00 -29.86 5.31
CA GLU A 11 19.99 -30.40 3.95
C GLU A 11 18.58 -30.72 3.43
N GLU A 12 17.70 -31.29 4.26
CA GLU A 12 16.33 -31.62 3.83
C GLU A 12 15.47 -30.36 3.60
N GLY A 13 15.77 -29.28 4.32
CA GLY A 13 15.14 -27.98 4.12
C GLY A 13 15.43 -27.35 2.76
N LYS A 14 16.58 -27.64 2.15
CA LYS A 14 17.01 -27.03 0.88
C LYS A 14 16.04 -27.31 -0.27
N LYS A 15 15.49 -28.53 -0.35
CA LYS A 15 14.52 -28.90 -1.40
C LYS A 15 13.23 -28.09 -1.28
N VAL A 16 12.75 -27.92 -0.04
CA VAL A 16 11.55 -27.13 0.24
C VAL A 16 11.79 -25.66 -0.07
N ALA A 17 12.94 -25.11 0.34
CA ALA A 17 13.32 -23.74 0.00
C ALA A 17 13.38 -23.50 -1.51
N ALA A 18 14.01 -24.41 -2.28
CA ALA A 18 14.11 -24.30 -3.73
C ALA A 18 12.75 -24.41 -4.44
N PHE A 19 11.85 -25.27 -3.94
CA PHE A 19 10.48 -25.34 -4.44
C PHE A 19 9.71 -24.04 -4.21
N LEU A 20 9.79 -23.49 -2.99
CA LEU A 20 9.14 -22.22 -2.65
C LEU A 20 9.70 -21.07 -3.50
N ASP A 21 11.02 -21.07 -3.77
CA ASP A 21 11.63 -20.05 -4.61
C ASP A 21 11.16 -20.12 -6.09
N SER A 22 11.05 -21.35 -6.60
CA SER A 22 10.48 -21.59 -7.93
C SER A 22 9.02 -21.13 -8.01
N LEU A 23 8.25 -21.39 -6.95
CA LEU A 23 6.85 -20.95 -6.87
C LEU A 23 6.73 -19.43 -6.86
N THR A 24 7.58 -18.75 -6.09
CA THR A 24 7.70 -17.27 -6.11
C THR A 24 7.96 -16.80 -7.54
N THR A 25 8.94 -17.39 -8.23
CA THR A 25 9.28 -17.03 -9.62
C THR A 25 8.09 -17.16 -10.58
N VAL A 26 7.30 -18.24 -10.46
CA VAL A 26 6.09 -18.42 -11.27
C VAL A 26 5.04 -17.35 -10.94
N MET A 27 4.84 -17.03 -9.66
CA MET A 27 3.93 -15.95 -9.25
C MET A 27 4.34 -14.58 -9.81
N MET A 28 5.63 -14.28 -9.86
CA MET A 28 6.14 -13.06 -10.49
C MET A 28 5.68 -12.94 -11.94
N LYS A 29 5.80 -14.05 -12.70
CA LYS A 29 5.34 -14.09 -14.11
C LYS A 29 3.83 -13.97 -14.25
N PHE A 30 3.07 -14.58 -13.35
CA PHE A 30 1.62 -14.43 -13.34
C PHE A 30 1.19 -12.96 -13.14
N VAL A 31 1.79 -12.24 -12.20
CA VAL A 31 1.47 -10.81 -11.98
C VAL A 31 1.91 -9.93 -13.14
N GLN A 32 3.03 -10.24 -13.81
CA GLN A 32 3.40 -9.54 -15.04
C GLN A 32 2.28 -9.59 -16.09
N VAL A 33 1.62 -10.74 -16.24
CA VAL A 33 0.47 -10.88 -17.15
C VAL A 33 -0.70 -10.02 -16.71
N VAL A 34 -1.06 -10.03 -15.42
CA VAL A 34 -2.16 -9.22 -14.88
C VAL A 34 -1.89 -7.71 -15.04
N THR A 35 -0.64 -7.29 -14.88
CA THR A 35 -0.22 -5.88 -14.99
C THR A 35 -0.54 -5.29 -16.36
N TYR A 36 -0.48 -6.08 -17.45
CA TYR A 36 -0.87 -5.61 -18.78
C TYR A 36 -2.35 -5.19 -18.87
N TYR A 37 -3.22 -5.74 -18.02
CA TYR A 37 -4.64 -5.42 -17.97
C TYR A 37 -4.99 -4.34 -16.94
N ALA A 38 -4.05 -3.97 -16.05
CA ALA A 38 -4.27 -2.99 -14.99
C ALA A 38 -4.75 -1.62 -15.49
N PRO A 39 -4.29 -1.07 -16.64
CA PRO A 39 -4.82 0.19 -17.17
C PRO A 39 -6.32 0.10 -17.50
N ILE A 40 -6.80 -1.03 -18.02
CA ILE A 40 -8.22 -1.24 -18.34
C ILE A 40 -9.04 -1.31 -17.05
N ALA A 41 -8.54 -2.04 -16.05
CA ALA A 41 -9.18 -2.13 -14.73
C ALA A 41 -9.30 -0.74 -14.07
N PHE A 42 -8.25 0.08 -14.13
CA PHE A 42 -8.26 1.44 -13.61
C PHE A 42 -9.36 2.30 -14.26
N PHE A 43 -9.46 2.30 -15.59
CA PHE A 43 -10.50 3.06 -16.29
C PHE A 43 -11.91 2.51 -16.02
N ALA A 44 -12.07 1.19 -15.86
CA ALA A 44 -13.35 0.59 -15.52
C ALA A 44 -13.84 0.98 -14.12
N ILE A 45 -12.94 0.95 -13.13
CA ILE A 45 -13.23 1.41 -11.76
C ILE A 45 -13.59 2.90 -11.77
N PHE A 46 -12.83 3.72 -12.50
CA PHE A 46 -13.10 5.16 -12.59
C PHE A 46 -14.44 5.46 -13.29
N ALA A 47 -14.80 4.69 -14.33
CA ALA A 47 -16.08 4.83 -15.02
C ALA A 47 -17.27 4.41 -14.14
N ASP A 48 -17.15 3.29 -13.41
CA ASP A 48 -18.15 2.83 -12.45
C ASP A 48 -18.38 3.86 -11.33
N LEU A 49 -17.29 4.46 -10.84
CA LEU A 49 -17.32 5.57 -9.88
C LEU A 49 -18.18 6.74 -10.35
N VAL A 50 -18.02 7.14 -11.61
CA VAL A 50 -18.75 8.26 -12.20
C VAL A 50 -20.21 7.90 -12.45
N SER A 51 -20.49 6.65 -12.85
CA SER A 51 -21.82 6.14 -13.15
C SER A 51 -22.71 6.00 -11.91
N THR A 52 -22.18 5.38 -10.85
CA THR A 52 -22.97 4.98 -9.67
C THR A 52 -23.39 6.19 -8.81
N TYR A 53 -22.62 7.28 -8.82
CA TYR A 53 -22.80 8.40 -7.86
C TYR A 53 -23.16 9.75 -8.49
N GLY A 54 -23.37 9.81 -9.81
CA GLY A 54 -23.33 11.03 -10.63
C GLY A 54 -24.42 12.11 -10.50
N SER A 55 -25.50 11.97 -9.70
CA SER A 55 -26.53 13.05 -9.64
C SER A 55 -27.18 13.39 -8.31
N GLN A 56 -27.16 12.56 -7.27
CA GLN A 56 -27.89 12.84 -6.01
C GLN A 56 -27.01 13.13 -4.79
N ILE A 57 -25.70 12.88 -4.86
CA ILE A 57 -24.76 12.93 -3.72
C ILE A 57 -23.37 13.48 -4.16
N THR A 58 -23.27 14.01 -5.38
CA THR A 58 -22.01 14.15 -6.11
C THR A 58 -21.11 15.27 -5.59
N GLU A 59 -21.63 16.40 -5.12
CA GLU A 59 -20.77 17.55 -4.77
C GLU A 59 -19.89 17.28 -3.55
N SER A 60 -20.46 16.74 -2.47
CA SER A 60 -19.71 16.47 -1.24
C SER A 60 -18.68 15.35 -1.46
N TYR A 61 -19.07 14.26 -2.12
CA TYR A 61 -18.15 13.17 -2.45
C TYR A 61 -17.08 13.61 -3.44
N ALA A 62 -17.43 14.38 -4.48
CA ALA A 62 -16.46 14.92 -5.42
C ALA A 62 -15.46 15.86 -4.73
N ARG A 63 -15.91 16.73 -3.80
CA ARG A 63 -15.01 17.56 -3.00
C ARG A 63 -14.05 16.72 -2.16
N ALA A 64 -14.53 15.64 -1.55
CA ALA A 64 -13.70 14.73 -0.78
C ALA A 64 -12.65 14.04 -1.67
N LEU A 65 -13.03 13.59 -2.88
CA LEU A 65 -12.11 12.98 -3.85
C LEU A 65 -11.08 13.99 -4.39
N LEU A 66 -11.53 15.19 -4.75
CA LEU A 66 -10.67 16.28 -5.22
C LEU A 66 -9.68 16.75 -4.16
N LEU A 67 -9.99 16.58 -2.87
CA LEU A 67 -9.04 16.81 -1.79
C LEU A 67 -8.09 15.61 -1.63
N TYR A 68 -8.63 14.40 -1.58
CA TYR A 68 -7.89 13.20 -1.23
C TYR A 68 -6.86 12.78 -2.28
N TYR A 69 -7.27 12.75 -3.55
CA TYR A 69 -6.40 12.27 -4.63
C TYR A 69 -5.13 13.12 -4.75
N PRO A 70 -5.19 14.47 -4.80
CA PRO A 70 -3.99 15.28 -4.80
C PRO A 70 -3.10 15.10 -3.57
N VAL A 71 -3.67 14.91 -2.37
CA VAL A 71 -2.89 14.62 -1.16
C VAL A 71 -2.12 13.31 -1.31
N CYS A 72 -2.76 12.28 -1.86
CA CYS A 72 -2.11 11.01 -2.16
C CYS A 72 -0.96 11.17 -3.16
N PHE A 73 -1.16 11.94 -4.23
CA PHE A 73 -0.09 12.23 -5.19
C PHE A 73 1.04 13.04 -4.57
N ILE A 74 0.74 14.06 -3.77
CA ILE A 74 1.75 14.84 -3.04
C ILE A 74 2.57 13.92 -2.15
N TYR A 75 1.96 12.95 -1.47
CA TYR A 75 2.67 11.97 -0.65
C TYR A 75 3.71 11.17 -1.46
N ILE A 76 3.31 10.69 -2.66
CA ILE A 76 4.21 9.97 -3.59
C ILE A 76 5.37 10.85 -4.06
N PHE A 77 5.17 12.16 -4.21
CA PHE A 77 6.24 13.07 -4.66
C PHE A 77 7.02 13.74 -3.51
N THR A 78 6.67 13.46 -2.25
CA THR A 78 7.34 14.07 -1.08
C THR A 78 7.87 13.01 -0.13
N ALA A 79 6.99 12.26 0.54
CA ALA A 79 7.35 11.27 1.54
C ALA A 79 8.14 10.10 0.94
N PHE A 80 7.71 9.58 -0.21
CA PHE A 80 8.42 8.48 -0.88
C PHE A 80 9.86 8.86 -1.29
N PRO A 81 10.10 9.98 -2.02
CA PRO A 81 11.45 10.47 -2.27
C PRO A 81 12.26 10.73 -1.01
N LEU A 82 11.63 11.25 0.06
CA LEU A 82 12.31 11.46 1.33
C LEU A 82 12.78 10.13 1.93
N MET A 83 11.94 9.10 1.94
CA MET A 83 12.29 7.76 2.42
C MET A 83 13.40 7.13 1.56
N ALA A 84 13.30 7.22 0.24
CA ALA A 84 14.33 6.74 -0.67
C ALA A 84 15.66 7.51 -0.51
N PHE A 85 15.59 8.82 -0.25
CA PHE A 85 16.75 9.65 0.05
C PHE A 85 17.42 9.28 1.36
N ILE A 86 16.64 9.03 2.41
CA ILE A 86 17.16 8.55 3.68
C ILE A 86 17.86 7.19 3.49
N GLY A 87 17.25 6.29 2.72
CA GLY A 87 17.78 4.96 2.42
C GLY A 87 19.08 4.96 1.60
N ALA A 88 19.11 5.63 0.45
CA ALA A 88 20.22 5.55 -0.51
C ALA A 88 20.61 6.89 -1.16
N GLY A 89 20.26 8.02 -0.55
CA GLY A 89 20.62 9.35 -1.02
C GLY A 89 19.93 9.72 -2.34
N ARG A 90 20.55 10.64 -3.09
CA ARG A 90 19.98 11.14 -4.36
C ARG A 90 19.80 10.06 -5.41
N GLU A 91 20.68 9.05 -5.40
CA GLU A 91 20.59 7.93 -6.35
C GLU A 91 19.41 7.02 -6.01
N GLY A 92 19.12 6.83 -4.71
CA GLY A 92 17.93 6.14 -4.23
C GLY A 92 16.63 6.72 -4.79
N ILE A 93 16.49 8.05 -4.82
CA ILE A 93 15.30 8.71 -5.39
C ILE A 93 15.13 8.35 -6.88
N LYS A 94 16.20 8.37 -7.66
CA LYS A 94 16.14 8.06 -9.10
C LYS A 94 15.72 6.63 -9.34
N VAL A 95 16.35 5.69 -8.63
CA VAL A 95 16.07 4.24 -8.73
C VAL A 95 14.65 3.93 -8.24
N MET A 96 14.18 4.62 -7.21
CA MET A 96 12.80 4.53 -6.75
C MET A 96 11.84 4.90 -7.88
N PHE A 97 11.97 6.09 -8.47
CA PHE A 97 11.06 6.53 -9.53
C PHE A 97 11.11 5.67 -10.80
N SER A 98 12.24 5.04 -11.13
CA SER A 98 12.33 4.17 -12.30
C SER A 98 11.56 2.85 -12.16
N HIS A 99 11.33 2.37 -10.93
CA HIS A 99 10.71 1.05 -10.71
C HIS A 99 9.36 1.11 -9.97
N ILE A 100 9.01 2.23 -9.31
CA ILE A 100 7.78 2.34 -8.50
C ILE A 100 6.49 2.37 -9.33
N VAL A 101 6.57 2.75 -10.61
CA VAL A 101 5.40 2.91 -11.48
C VAL A 101 4.61 1.61 -11.61
N LYS A 102 5.30 0.48 -11.74
CA LYS A 102 4.67 -0.83 -11.92
C LYS A 102 3.88 -1.26 -10.67
N PRO A 103 4.48 -1.31 -9.46
CA PRO A 103 3.71 -1.54 -8.24
C PRO A 103 2.55 -0.56 -8.04
N ALA A 104 2.76 0.74 -8.33
CA ALA A 104 1.73 1.75 -8.17
C ALA A 104 0.51 1.50 -9.08
N ILE A 105 0.73 1.17 -10.36
CA ILE A 105 -0.38 0.88 -11.30
C ILE A 105 -1.09 -0.42 -10.93
N VAL A 106 -0.34 -1.46 -10.55
CA VAL A 106 -0.94 -2.75 -10.13
C VAL A 106 -1.82 -2.56 -8.91
N SER A 107 -1.33 -1.91 -7.86
CA SER A 107 -2.09 -1.67 -6.62
C SER A 107 -3.28 -0.74 -6.85
N LEU A 108 -3.13 0.29 -7.67
CA LEU A 108 -4.21 1.20 -8.04
C LEU A 108 -5.33 0.51 -8.82
N GLY A 109 -4.99 -0.45 -9.70
CA GLY A 109 -5.98 -1.17 -10.50
C GLY A 109 -6.60 -2.38 -9.80
N THR A 110 -5.85 -3.05 -8.91
CA THR A 110 -6.31 -4.25 -8.20
C THR A 110 -6.95 -3.95 -6.86
N CYS A 111 -6.71 -2.77 -6.29
CA CYS A 111 -7.08 -2.41 -4.92
C CYS A 111 -6.63 -3.46 -3.89
N SER A 112 -5.46 -4.08 -4.10
CA SER A 112 -4.92 -5.08 -3.18
C SER A 112 -3.40 -4.96 -2.98
N SER A 113 -2.98 -4.71 -1.74
CA SER A 113 -1.55 -4.74 -1.37
C SER A 113 -0.94 -6.14 -1.55
N VAL A 114 -1.68 -7.18 -1.19
CA VAL A 114 -1.22 -8.57 -1.31
C VAL A 114 -1.03 -8.97 -2.78
N ALA A 115 -1.94 -8.56 -3.67
CA ALA A 115 -1.80 -8.80 -5.11
C ALA A 115 -0.60 -8.05 -5.72
N THR A 116 -0.12 -7.01 -5.04
CA THR A 116 1.00 -6.17 -5.47
C THR A 116 2.36 -6.70 -5.01
N ILE A 117 2.41 -7.63 -4.04
CA ILE A 117 3.65 -8.23 -3.52
C ILE A 117 4.59 -8.66 -4.65
N PRO A 118 4.16 -9.42 -5.67
CA PRO A 118 5.08 -9.86 -6.71
C PRO A 118 5.65 -8.67 -7.51
N SER A 119 4.84 -7.67 -7.86
CA SER A 119 5.36 -6.48 -8.55
C SER A 119 6.35 -5.67 -7.70
N ASN A 120 6.15 -5.60 -6.38
CA ASN A 120 7.09 -4.97 -5.44
C ASN A 120 8.40 -5.74 -5.35
N MET A 121 8.34 -7.08 -5.28
CA MET A 121 9.54 -7.92 -5.24
C MET A 121 10.37 -7.75 -6.53
N GLU A 122 9.69 -7.50 -7.66
CA GLU A 122 10.35 -7.27 -8.95
C GLU A 122 11.09 -5.94 -8.93
N ALA A 123 10.39 -4.88 -8.53
CA ALA A 123 10.96 -3.54 -8.39
C ALA A 123 12.14 -3.54 -7.40
N ALA A 124 12.03 -4.29 -6.30
CA ALA A 124 13.10 -4.44 -5.31
C ALA A 124 14.34 -5.14 -5.90
N ALA A 125 14.15 -6.30 -6.54
CA ALA A 125 15.22 -7.03 -7.20
C ALA A 125 15.89 -6.18 -8.30
N GLU A 126 15.09 -5.47 -9.11
CA GLU A 126 15.60 -4.61 -10.17
C GLU A 126 16.42 -3.43 -9.65
N SER A 127 16.09 -2.95 -8.45
CA SER A 127 16.75 -1.86 -7.74
C SER A 127 17.96 -2.28 -6.93
N GLY A 128 18.31 -3.58 -6.91
CA GLY A 128 19.47 -4.11 -6.19
C GLY A 128 19.25 -4.31 -4.68
N ILE A 129 17.99 -4.29 -4.22
CA ILE A 129 17.63 -4.66 -2.85
C ILE A 129 17.92 -6.15 -2.66
N SER A 130 18.50 -6.50 -1.51
CA SER A 130 18.83 -7.90 -1.18
C SER A 130 17.55 -8.72 -1.00
N LYS A 131 17.60 -9.98 -1.43
CA LYS A 131 16.45 -10.90 -1.32
C LYS A 131 16.00 -11.09 0.12
N ASP A 132 16.96 -11.16 1.04
CA ASP A 132 16.71 -11.28 2.49
C ASP A 132 15.87 -10.10 3.02
N VAL A 133 16.10 -8.88 2.51
CA VAL A 133 15.30 -7.71 2.87
C VAL A 133 13.94 -7.75 2.17
N SER A 134 13.90 -7.98 0.86
CA SER A 134 12.64 -7.94 0.10
C SER A 134 11.64 -9.00 0.53
N ASP A 135 12.11 -10.22 0.85
CA ASP A 135 11.28 -11.36 1.23
C ASP A 135 10.62 -11.18 2.60
N ILE A 136 11.14 -10.27 3.44
CA ILE A 136 10.58 -9.94 4.76
C ILE A 136 9.79 -8.64 4.69
N VAL A 137 10.40 -7.56 4.18
CA VAL A 137 9.83 -6.21 4.28
C VAL A 137 8.56 -6.08 3.45
N ILE A 138 8.54 -6.63 2.23
CA ILE A 138 7.39 -6.44 1.33
C ILE A 138 6.15 -7.21 1.81
N PRO A 139 6.22 -8.52 2.15
CA PRO A 139 5.04 -9.22 2.66
C PRO A 139 4.57 -8.69 4.01
N LEU A 140 5.49 -8.27 4.87
CA LEU A 140 5.15 -7.68 6.16
C LEU A 140 4.53 -6.30 6.00
N GLY A 141 5.07 -5.47 5.09
CA GLY A 141 4.55 -4.15 4.73
C GLY A 141 3.10 -4.22 4.24
N ALA A 142 2.77 -5.20 3.40
CA ALA A 142 1.41 -5.40 2.88
C ALA A 142 0.34 -5.53 3.99
N THR A 143 0.74 -5.83 5.23
CA THR A 143 -0.14 -5.84 6.41
C THR A 143 0.15 -4.72 7.42
N MET A 144 1.40 -4.34 7.65
CA MET A 144 1.72 -3.38 8.71
C MET A 144 1.83 -1.93 8.24
N HIS A 145 2.16 -1.73 6.98
CA HIS A 145 2.42 -0.40 6.41
C HIS A 145 1.20 0.07 5.62
N MET A 146 0.43 0.96 6.25
CA MET A 146 -0.91 1.34 5.79
C MET A 146 -1.17 2.86 5.85
N ASP A 147 -0.24 3.65 5.33
CA ASP A 147 -0.32 5.12 5.31
C ASP A 147 -1.54 5.65 4.53
N GLY A 148 -1.80 5.09 3.34
CA GLY A 148 -2.97 5.43 2.55
C GLY A 148 -4.27 5.08 3.27
N SER A 149 -4.32 3.94 3.98
CA SER A 149 -5.48 3.60 4.81
C SER A 149 -5.65 4.57 5.98
N CYS A 150 -4.56 5.05 6.59
CA CYS A 150 -4.63 6.09 7.62
C CYS A 150 -5.25 7.37 7.08
N PHE A 151 -4.77 7.87 5.92
CA PHE A 151 -5.32 9.08 5.29
C PHE A 151 -6.81 8.90 4.95
N SER A 152 -7.14 7.75 4.38
CA SER A 152 -8.52 7.36 4.07
C SER A 152 -9.41 7.39 5.31
N CYS A 153 -8.95 6.84 6.44
CA CYS A 153 -9.71 6.83 7.69
C CYS A 153 -9.95 8.24 8.23
N VAL A 154 -8.94 9.11 8.23
CA VAL A 154 -9.10 10.51 8.67
C VAL A 154 -10.14 11.23 7.80
N LEU A 155 -10.04 11.09 6.46
CA LEU A 155 -11.00 11.69 5.53
C LEU A 155 -12.41 11.16 5.79
N LYS A 156 -12.57 9.84 5.94
CA LYS A 156 -13.86 9.18 6.21
C LYS A 156 -14.55 9.75 7.44
N ILE A 157 -13.82 9.85 8.55
CA ILE A 157 -14.38 10.38 9.82
C ILE A 157 -14.85 11.82 9.63
N VAL A 158 -13.97 12.69 9.11
CA VAL A 158 -14.28 14.11 8.91
C VAL A 158 -15.42 14.31 7.91
N PHE A 159 -15.47 13.48 6.86
CA PHE A 159 -16.52 13.52 5.85
C PHE A 159 -17.89 13.23 6.44
N VAL A 160 -18.01 12.17 7.25
CA VAL A 160 -19.29 11.80 7.89
C VAL A 160 -19.67 12.80 8.97
N MET A 161 -18.71 13.33 9.74
CA MET A 161 -18.97 14.43 10.68
C MET A 161 -19.58 15.63 9.94
N GLY A 162 -19.00 16.03 8.80
CA GLY A 162 -19.55 17.07 7.95
C GLY A 162 -20.93 16.75 7.38
N ALA A 163 -21.15 15.51 6.92
CA ALA A 163 -22.43 15.06 6.37
C ALA A 163 -23.56 15.05 7.40
N LEU A 164 -23.23 14.76 8.67
CA LEU A 164 -24.18 14.76 9.79
C LEU A 164 -24.30 16.12 10.49
N GLY A 165 -23.59 17.16 10.00
CA GLY A 165 -23.60 18.50 10.59
C GLY A 165 -22.87 18.61 11.93
N THR A 166 -22.02 17.65 12.27
CA THR A 166 -21.20 17.65 13.48
C THR A 166 -19.90 18.44 13.22
N PRO A 167 -19.69 19.59 13.87
CA PRO A 167 -18.47 20.38 13.64
C PRO A 167 -17.24 19.66 14.18
N VAL A 168 -16.20 19.54 13.34
CA VAL A 168 -14.90 19.00 13.73
C VAL A 168 -14.12 20.05 14.50
N LYS A 169 -13.72 19.72 15.73
CA LYS A 169 -12.90 20.58 16.58
C LYS A 169 -11.44 20.09 16.58
N PHE A 170 -10.52 21.01 16.84
CA PHE A 170 -9.10 20.65 17.03
C PHE A 170 -8.88 19.63 18.17
N SER A 171 -9.76 19.60 19.17
CA SER A 171 -9.75 18.61 20.26
C SER A 171 -10.02 17.18 19.77
N ASP A 172 -10.65 17.01 18.62
CA ASP A 172 -11.06 15.71 18.10
C ASP A 172 -9.92 15.06 17.31
N LEU A 173 -8.96 15.86 16.81
CA LEU A 173 -7.86 15.40 15.95
C LEU A 173 -7.01 14.28 16.59
N PRO A 174 -6.60 14.33 17.87
CA PRO A 174 -5.83 13.25 18.46
C PRO A 174 -6.58 11.91 18.46
N ALA A 175 -7.89 11.93 18.73
CA ALA A 175 -8.72 10.73 18.72
C ALA A 175 -8.92 10.21 17.29
N ILE A 176 -9.18 11.11 16.33
CA ILE A 176 -9.31 10.77 14.90
C ILE A 176 -8.04 10.10 14.38
N VAL A 177 -6.87 10.68 14.65
CA VAL A 177 -5.57 10.11 14.21
C VAL A 177 -5.30 8.78 14.89
N LEU A 178 -5.56 8.66 16.20
CA LEU A 178 -5.36 7.41 16.92
C LEU A 178 -6.22 6.27 16.34
N VAL A 179 -7.52 6.52 16.12
CA VAL A 179 -8.41 5.52 15.52
C VAL A 179 -8.00 5.22 14.08
N ALA A 180 -7.60 6.22 13.29
CA ALA A 180 -7.15 6.00 11.92
C ALA A 180 -5.93 5.07 11.85
N VAL A 181 -4.92 5.28 12.71
CA VAL A 181 -3.72 4.43 12.76
C VAL A 181 -4.05 3.02 13.23
N LEU A 182 -4.81 2.89 14.32
CA LEU A 182 -5.19 1.58 14.86
C LEU A 182 -6.07 0.79 13.89
N SER A 183 -7.01 1.47 13.23
CA SER A 183 -7.89 0.87 12.24
C SER A 183 -7.08 0.42 11.02
N ALA A 184 -6.25 1.29 10.44
CA ALA A 184 -5.42 0.97 9.29
C ALA A 184 -4.55 -0.27 9.54
N VAL A 185 -3.78 -0.30 10.62
CA VAL A 185 -2.86 -1.41 10.90
C VAL A 185 -3.61 -2.67 11.36
N GLY A 186 -4.67 -2.52 12.18
CA GLY A 186 -5.34 -3.63 12.84
C GLY A 186 -6.19 -4.52 11.93
N MET A 187 -6.56 -4.05 10.74
CA MET A 187 -7.56 -4.71 9.88
C MET A 187 -6.98 -5.29 8.61
N SER A 188 -5.75 -4.91 8.27
CA SER A 188 -5.04 -5.29 7.06
C SER A 188 -4.94 -6.79 6.79
N GLY A 189 -4.84 -7.58 7.86
CA GLY A 189 -4.72 -9.04 7.81
C GLY A 189 -6.06 -9.78 7.86
N VAL A 190 -7.18 -9.07 7.97
CA VAL A 190 -8.51 -9.67 8.14
C VAL A 190 -9.26 -9.64 6.81
N PRO A 191 -9.77 -10.78 6.29
CA PRO A 191 -10.65 -10.77 5.13
C PRO A 191 -11.87 -9.88 5.37
N GLY A 192 -12.13 -8.93 4.47
CA GLY A 192 -13.19 -7.92 4.67
C GLY A 192 -12.85 -6.85 5.71
N GLY A 193 -11.58 -6.71 6.11
CA GLY A 193 -11.11 -5.81 7.15
C GLY A 193 -11.45 -4.33 6.91
N GLY A 194 -11.57 -3.89 5.66
CA GLY A 194 -12.07 -2.56 5.32
C GLY A 194 -13.39 -2.26 6.03
N TYR A 195 -14.41 -3.10 5.78
CA TYR A 195 -15.75 -2.95 6.35
C TYR A 195 -15.78 -3.05 7.88
N ILE A 196 -14.90 -3.85 8.47
CA ILE A 196 -14.73 -3.89 9.93
C ILE A 196 -14.25 -2.53 10.44
N GLY A 197 -13.39 -1.84 9.70
CA GLY A 197 -12.94 -0.49 10.00
C GLY A 197 -13.98 0.58 9.90
N GLU A 198 -14.77 0.54 8.83
CA GLU A 198 -15.94 1.41 8.74
C GLU A 198 -16.89 1.18 9.92
N TYR A 199 -17.04 -0.06 10.37
CA TYR A 199 -17.86 -0.38 11.53
C TYR A 199 -17.27 0.15 12.85
N ILE A 200 -15.95 0.01 13.05
CA ILE A 200 -15.25 0.55 14.22
C ILE A 200 -15.38 2.08 14.24
N ILE A 201 -15.13 2.75 13.11
CA ILE A 201 -15.30 4.20 12.99
C ILE A 201 -16.74 4.61 13.31
N ALA A 202 -17.73 3.92 12.74
CA ALA A 202 -19.14 4.18 13.00
C ALA A 202 -19.50 4.06 14.49
N SER A 203 -19.02 3.00 15.16
CA SER A 203 -19.34 2.75 16.56
C SER A 203 -18.71 3.77 17.52
N ILE A 204 -17.49 4.26 17.21
CA ILE A 204 -16.78 5.20 18.08
C ILE A 204 -17.27 6.64 17.88
N PHE A 205 -17.39 7.09 16.63
CA PHE A 205 -17.68 8.49 16.32
C PHE A 205 -19.17 8.78 16.10
N PHE A 206 -19.96 7.76 15.75
CA PHE A 206 -21.37 7.92 15.40
C PHE A 206 -22.29 6.87 16.06
N PRO A 207 -22.13 6.54 17.36
CA PRO A 207 -22.87 5.44 17.99
C PRO A 207 -24.39 5.58 17.90
N ASN A 208 -24.90 6.82 17.90
CA ASN A 208 -26.34 7.10 17.81
C ASN A 208 -26.88 7.15 16.38
N ASN A 209 -26.01 7.14 15.36
CA ASN A 209 -26.38 7.28 13.94
C ASN A 209 -25.68 6.23 13.07
N MET A 210 -25.34 5.06 13.64
CA MET A 210 -24.57 4.03 12.92
C MET A 210 -25.24 3.57 11.63
N GLU A 211 -26.57 3.48 11.62
CA GLU A 211 -27.37 3.10 10.45
C GLU A 211 -27.25 4.07 9.27
N LEU A 212 -26.94 5.35 9.55
CA LEU A 212 -26.67 6.37 8.53
C LEU A 212 -25.18 6.48 8.23
N ALA A 213 -24.33 6.44 9.26
CA ALA A 213 -22.89 6.64 9.13
C ALA A 213 -22.20 5.49 8.38
N PHE A 214 -22.56 4.24 8.68
CA PHE A 214 -21.87 3.06 8.13
C PHE A 214 -22.00 2.95 6.60
N PRO A 215 -23.19 3.09 5.98
CA PRO A 215 -23.30 3.10 4.53
C PRO A 215 -22.53 4.24 3.86
N ILE A 216 -22.51 5.43 4.48
CA ILE A 216 -21.76 6.59 3.96
C ILE A 216 -20.26 6.30 3.99
N LEU A 217 -19.74 5.75 5.10
CA LEU A 217 -18.35 5.34 5.26
C LEU A 217 -17.92 4.32 4.22
N VAL A 218 -18.74 3.29 4.00
CA VAL A 218 -18.48 2.25 2.99
C VAL A 218 -18.47 2.86 1.60
N ALA A 219 -19.46 3.70 1.28
CA ALA A 219 -19.56 4.34 -0.02
C ALA A 219 -18.31 5.19 -0.32
N ILE A 220 -17.91 6.12 0.57
CA ILE A 220 -16.73 6.95 0.34
C ILE A 220 -15.45 6.11 0.38
N GLY A 221 -15.40 5.08 1.25
CA GLY A 221 -14.28 4.15 1.39
C GLY A 221 -13.92 3.48 0.08
N ASN A 222 -14.92 2.96 -0.63
CA ASN A 222 -14.72 2.35 -1.95
C ASN A 222 -14.17 3.34 -2.99
N LEU A 223 -14.49 4.63 -2.89
CA LEU A 223 -14.02 5.64 -3.86
C LEU A 223 -12.56 6.04 -3.65
N ILE A 224 -12.10 6.00 -2.40
CA ILE A 224 -10.75 6.43 -2.00
C ILE A 224 -9.79 5.25 -1.84
N ASP A 225 -10.30 4.02 -1.84
CA ASP A 225 -9.52 2.80 -1.70
C ASP A 225 -8.43 2.64 -2.78
N PRO A 226 -8.68 2.87 -4.09
CA PRO A 226 -7.64 2.68 -5.09
C PRO A 226 -6.34 3.49 -4.82
N PRO A 227 -6.38 4.82 -4.61
CA PRO A 227 -5.17 5.57 -4.27
C PRO A 227 -4.65 5.29 -2.86
N ALA A 228 -5.49 4.89 -1.90
CA ALA A 228 -5.04 4.47 -0.57
C ALA A 228 -4.18 3.20 -0.66
N THR A 229 -4.68 2.19 -1.36
CA THR A 229 -3.99 0.92 -1.57
C THR A 229 -2.73 1.13 -2.41
N MET A 230 -2.75 2.05 -3.38
CA MET A 230 -1.56 2.44 -4.11
C MET A 230 -0.43 2.94 -3.19
N ILE A 231 -0.75 3.83 -2.24
CA ILE A 231 0.26 4.33 -1.29
C ILE A 231 0.76 3.22 -0.39
N ASN A 232 -0.13 2.41 0.16
CA ASN A 232 0.26 1.30 1.05
C ASN A 232 1.23 0.37 0.33
N ALA A 233 0.79 -0.18 -0.79
CA ALA A 233 1.49 -1.23 -1.49
C ALA A 233 2.77 -0.72 -2.17
N ALA A 234 2.71 0.38 -2.93
CA ALA A 234 3.91 0.90 -3.58
C ALA A 234 4.94 1.41 -2.56
N GLY A 235 4.48 1.88 -1.40
CA GLY A 235 5.35 2.32 -0.33
C GLY A 235 6.10 1.18 0.36
N ASP A 236 5.60 -0.06 0.34
CA ASP A 236 6.34 -1.24 0.87
C ASP A 236 7.69 -1.44 0.16
N TYR A 237 7.71 -1.23 -1.15
CA TYR A 237 8.94 -1.20 -1.94
C TYR A 237 9.86 -0.03 -1.52
N VAL A 238 9.31 1.16 -1.28
CA VAL A 238 10.10 2.34 -0.86
C VAL A 238 10.69 2.16 0.54
N VAL A 239 9.92 1.62 1.49
CA VAL A 239 10.37 1.35 2.86
C VAL A 239 11.56 0.38 2.87
N SER A 240 11.63 -0.53 1.89
CA SER A 240 12.76 -1.45 1.73
C SER A 240 14.10 -0.72 1.54
N PHE A 241 14.13 0.52 1.02
CA PHE A 241 15.36 1.33 0.90
C PHE A 241 15.91 1.71 2.28
N ILE A 242 15.02 2.05 3.21
CA ILE A 242 15.39 2.39 4.58
C ILE A 242 15.90 1.14 5.28
N VAL A 243 15.18 0.02 5.16
CA VAL A 243 15.59 -1.24 5.80
C VAL A 243 16.93 -1.73 5.25
N SER A 244 17.13 -1.72 3.93
CA SER A 244 18.42 -2.05 3.31
C SER A 244 19.56 -1.17 3.81
N ARG A 245 19.32 0.12 4.07
CA ARG A 245 20.35 0.97 4.69
C ARG A 245 20.79 0.49 6.08
N PHE A 246 19.83 0.06 6.89
CA PHE A 246 20.11 -0.39 8.26
C PHE A 246 20.75 -1.78 8.28
N VAL A 247 20.33 -2.68 7.38
CA VAL A 247 20.78 -4.08 7.34
C VAL A 247 22.07 -4.24 6.52
N ASP A 248 22.09 -3.71 5.29
CA ASP A 248 23.17 -3.91 4.31
C ASP A 248 24.19 -2.75 4.29
N GLY A 249 23.95 -1.70 5.09
CA GLY A 249 24.83 -0.54 5.23
C GLY A 249 24.57 0.58 4.22
N LYS A 250 25.34 1.68 4.30
CA LYS A 250 25.10 2.91 3.51
C LYS A 250 25.28 2.73 2.01
N ASP A 251 26.14 1.80 1.59
CA ASP A 251 26.51 1.57 0.19
C ASP A 251 25.72 0.40 -0.44
N TRP A 252 24.63 -0.06 0.21
CA TRP A 252 23.84 -1.22 -0.24
C TRP A 252 23.41 -1.10 -1.71
N LEU A 253 23.02 0.09 -2.15
CA LEU A 253 22.53 0.33 -3.52
C LEU A 253 23.65 0.13 -4.54
N LYS A 254 24.85 0.63 -4.24
CA LYS A 254 26.02 0.47 -5.12
C LYS A 254 26.41 -1.00 -5.20
N ASN A 255 26.52 -1.66 -4.05
CA ASN A 255 26.87 -3.07 -3.95
C ASN A 255 25.83 -3.97 -4.65
N GLY A 256 24.54 -3.64 -4.54
CA GLY A 256 23.45 -4.34 -5.21
C GLY A 256 23.50 -4.21 -6.72
N MET A 257 23.77 -3.01 -7.23
CA MET A 257 23.92 -2.77 -8.66
C MET A 257 25.17 -3.44 -9.25
N GLU A 258 26.27 -3.52 -8.50
CA GLU A 258 27.47 -4.27 -8.89
C GLU A 258 27.18 -5.77 -8.97
N ARG A 259 26.58 -6.36 -7.93
CA ARG A 259 26.15 -7.79 -7.95
C ARG A 259 25.26 -8.12 -9.14
N LYS A 260 24.35 -7.21 -9.50
CA LYS A 260 23.43 -7.41 -10.63
C LYS A 260 24.18 -7.43 -11.97
N LYS A 261 25.18 -6.58 -12.17
CA LYS A 261 26.01 -6.59 -13.38
C LYS A 261 26.78 -7.90 -13.53
N ASP A 262 27.33 -8.41 -12.43
CA ASP A 262 28.05 -9.69 -12.41
C ASP A 262 27.13 -10.86 -12.78
N ILE A 263 25.87 -10.85 -12.33
CA ILE A 263 24.86 -11.88 -12.64
C ILE A 263 24.35 -11.76 -14.09
N ASP A 264 24.11 -10.55 -14.56
CA ASP A 264 23.60 -10.28 -15.92
C ASP A 264 24.69 -10.39 -17.01
N GLY A 265 25.93 -10.68 -16.63
CA GLY A 265 27.06 -10.89 -17.54
C GLY A 265 27.46 -9.65 -18.34
N ARG A 266 27.27 -8.45 -17.78
CA ARG A 266 27.58 -7.15 -18.42
C ARG A 266 28.76 -6.43 -17.78
#